data_AF-A0A2M7VXR7-F1
#
_entry.id   AF-A0A2M7VXR7-F1
#
_cell.length_a   1.000
_cell.length_b   1.000
_cell.length_c   1.000
_cell.angle_alpha   90.00
_cell.angle_beta   90.00
_cell.angle_gamma   90.00
#
_symmetry.space_group_name_H-M   'P 1'
#
loop_
_entity.id
_entity.type
_entity.pdbx_description
1 polymer ?
#
loop_
_entity_poly.entity_id
_entity_poly.type
_entity_poly.pdbx_seq_one_letter_code
_entity_poly.pdbx_strand_id
1 'polypeptide(L)'
;VNINGDGTSAGTGLVFRCNQYTETSDYDILISSGRIKAFHGSCATNQSPSNNQFSYTAQYGDFWMTNNTTPSGFNVSYQFSQPNGYNLEPRDYPNSATHYNNNNTFPSYCSSIFIPTTLPATSCPKQVAKTTSQLKAEIAALQLIINDLKIQIDGGNTNSLLNLIATTSGGNLKNALLAASPYLSDEVLIAYILSHPSNGNLKLVVLANSPLSSEVLAELENSSLPQGIANQINAAQTGISPRQELESEISYYEGEITKAKNDIIRILLFEENEDSTRRNFKDVADFLQEDEINNTTKENQLLVNAFMADENFTAAQQKINALATCGCVETINFCKLKNTIVQCQQYPEKEMVLTTNTTLQQTVNEVANASTSRQEITSAKVLLEEVGLTPVILEEIEIITPPSGLRLMNPTETGNGAATSTFVNLFPNPTSDQFTLTHNLVAENGEITLTIYDLMGRKLITKPVNDAETIISTTTLKAGVYFYSITQSASGRTGNQIVKTDKLMIE
;
A
#
# COMPACT_ATOMS: atom_id res chain seq x y z
N VAL A 1 -5.43 -13.64 -3.54
CA VAL A 1 -4.05 -13.34 -3.14
C VAL A 1 -4.03 -11.84 -2.93
N ASN A 2 -4.03 -11.40 -1.67
CA ASN A 2 -4.00 -9.97 -1.32
C ASN A 2 -2.53 -9.59 -1.18
N ILE A 3 -2.10 -8.75 -2.10
CA ILE A 3 -0.73 -8.35 -2.36
C ILE A 3 -0.70 -6.88 -2.04
N ASN A 4 0.26 -6.49 -1.21
CA ASN A 4 0.51 -5.11 -0.80
C ASN A 4 -0.63 -4.48 0.04
N GLY A 5 -0.62 -4.79 1.34
CA GLY A 5 -1.21 -3.89 2.32
C GLY A 5 -2.71 -3.64 2.22
N ASP A 6 -3.55 -4.53 1.71
CA ASP A 6 -5.01 -4.25 1.67
C ASP A 6 -5.58 -4.04 3.09
N GLY A 7 -5.85 -2.78 3.43
CA GLY A 7 -6.54 -2.34 4.64
C GLY A 7 -7.53 -1.25 4.26
N THR A 8 -8.68 -1.24 4.91
CA THR A 8 -9.87 -0.48 4.51
C THR A 8 -9.86 1.00 4.92
N SER A 9 -8.82 1.47 5.62
CA SER A 9 -8.80 2.80 6.22
C SER A 9 -8.22 3.86 5.28
N ALA A 10 -9.09 4.76 4.81
CA ALA A 10 -8.73 6.02 4.19
C ALA A 10 -7.90 6.88 5.16
N GLY A 11 -6.57 6.83 5.04
CA GLY A 11 -5.68 7.61 5.92
C GLY A 11 -4.22 7.14 5.98
N THR A 12 -3.93 5.90 5.59
CA THR A 12 -2.56 5.37 5.57
C THR A 12 -2.18 4.86 4.19
N GLY A 13 -0.97 5.20 3.72
CA GLY A 13 -0.47 4.75 2.44
C GLY A 13 0.55 5.69 1.81
N LEU A 14 1.05 5.30 0.63
CA LEU A 14 1.92 6.13 -0.20
C LEU A 14 1.17 7.37 -0.72
N VAL A 15 1.89 8.48 -0.86
CA VAL A 15 1.38 9.71 -1.47
C VAL A 15 2.32 10.09 -2.61
N PHE A 16 1.79 10.31 -3.80
CA PHE A 16 2.55 10.78 -4.95
C PHE A 16 2.49 12.30 -5.00
N ARG A 17 3.60 12.96 -4.64
CA ARG A 17 3.75 14.43 -4.72
C ARG A 17 5.10 14.78 -5.30
N CYS A 18 5.13 15.82 -6.14
CA CYS A 18 6.34 16.42 -6.67
C CYS A 18 7.27 15.48 -7.43
N ASN A 19 6.72 14.41 -8.01
CA ASN A 19 7.45 13.53 -8.91
C ASN A 19 7.57 14.18 -10.30
N GLN A 20 8.66 13.89 -11.01
CA GLN A 20 8.85 14.31 -12.40
C GLN A 20 8.94 13.07 -13.29
N TYR A 21 7.93 12.88 -14.12
CA TYR A 21 7.88 11.84 -15.15
C TYR A 21 8.30 12.46 -16.48
N THR A 22 9.20 11.78 -17.20
CA THR A 22 9.81 12.31 -18.43
C THR A 22 9.54 11.39 -19.62
N GLU A 23 9.95 10.14 -19.52
CA GLU A 23 9.72 9.10 -20.53
C GLU A 23 9.18 7.83 -19.85
N THR A 24 7.89 7.58 -20.01
CA THR A 24 7.21 6.37 -19.50
C THR A 24 6.46 5.71 -20.64
N SER A 25 6.49 4.37 -20.73
CA SER A 25 5.82 3.68 -21.84
C SER A 25 4.33 3.51 -21.57
N ASP A 26 3.97 3.09 -20.36
CA ASP A 26 2.64 2.56 -20.06
C ASP A 26 1.85 3.53 -19.19
N TYR A 27 2.32 3.77 -17.97
CA TYR A 27 1.70 4.66 -17.00
C TYR A 27 2.76 5.54 -16.32
N ASP A 28 2.44 6.80 -16.03
CA ASP A 28 3.26 7.61 -15.11
C ASP A 28 3.07 7.11 -13.68
N ILE A 29 1.81 6.93 -13.26
CA ILE A 29 1.45 6.34 -11.98
C ILE A 29 0.46 5.20 -12.22
N LEU A 30 0.86 3.97 -11.85
CA LEU A 30 0.00 2.80 -11.80
C LEU A 30 -0.11 2.28 -10.36
N ILE A 31 -1.33 2.23 -9.84
CA ILE A 31 -1.67 1.61 -8.57
C ILE A 31 -2.41 0.31 -8.88
N SER A 32 -1.65 -0.78 -8.93
CA SER A 32 -2.10 -2.14 -9.23
C SER A 32 -2.20 -3.03 -7.98
N SER A 33 -1.76 -2.53 -6.83
CA SER A 33 -1.90 -3.08 -5.48
C SER A 33 -1.29 -2.08 -4.48
N GLY A 34 -1.49 -2.26 -3.17
CA GLY A 34 -0.86 -1.38 -2.17
C GLY A 34 -1.83 -0.49 -1.39
N ARG A 35 -1.34 0.07 -0.27
CA ARG A 35 -1.98 1.22 0.39
C ARG A 35 -1.48 2.51 -0.21
N ILE A 36 -2.40 3.33 -0.71
CA ILE A 36 -2.16 4.75 -0.98
C ILE A 36 -3.07 5.59 -0.09
N LYS A 37 -2.71 6.85 0.16
CA LYS A 37 -3.66 7.75 0.84
C LYS A 37 -4.79 8.13 -0.11
N ALA A 38 -5.97 8.40 0.44
CA ALA A 38 -7.09 8.93 -0.34
C ALA A 38 -6.82 10.37 -0.83
N PHE A 39 -6.04 11.15 -0.08
CA PHE A 39 -5.78 12.55 -0.39
C PHE A 39 -4.35 12.76 -0.88
N HIS A 40 -4.20 13.19 -2.13
CA HIS A 40 -2.94 13.56 -2.75
C HIS A 40 -2.88 15.07 -2.89
N GLY A 41 -2.25 15.71 -1.90
CA GLY A 41 -2.08 17.16 -1.82
C GLY A 41 -3.26 17.87 -1.17
N SER A 42 -3.14 19.18 -0.97
CA SER A 42 -4.26 20.05 -0.54
C SER A 42 -4.21 21.41 -1.25
N CYS A 43 -5.31 22.16 -1.27
CA CYS A 43 -5.39 23.52 -1.80
C CYS A 43 -5.23 24.60 -0.71
N ALA A 44 -4.54 24.27 0.39
CA ALA A 44 -4.35 25.17 1.53
C ALA A 44 -3.27 26.24 1.31
N THR A 45 -2.17 25.88 0.67
CA THR A 45 -1.00 26.76 0.46
C THR A 45 -0.45 26.57 -0.94
N ASN A 46 0.47 27.44 -1.38
CA ASN A 46 1.12 27.29 -2.68
C ASN A 46 2.02 26.05 -2.81
N GLN A 47 2.35 25.37 -1.70
CA GLN A 47 3.21 24.18 -1.66
C GLN A 47 2.46 22.89 -1.31
N SER A 48 1.18 23.00 -0.93
CA SER A 48 0.40 21.83 -0.53
C SER A 48 -0.16 20.98 -1.68
N PRO A 49 -0.36 21.49 -2.92
CA PRO A 49 -0.80 20.64 -4.03
C PRO A 49 0.21 19.52 -4.33
N SER A 50 -0.25 18.45 -4.97
CA SER A 50 0.62 17.31 -5.30
C SER A 50 1.66 17.67 -6.35
N ASN A 51 1.25 18.36 -7.41
CA ASN A 51 2.13 18.87 -8.46
C ASN A 51 3.12 17.82 -9.00
N ASN A 52 2.65 16.60 -9.23
CA ASN A 52 3.42 15.68 -10.05
C ASN A 52 3.45 16.25 -11.47
N GLN A 53 4.62 16.23 -12.10
CA GLN A 53 4.79 16.61 -13.49
C GLN A 53 4.74 15.35 -14.35
N PHE A 54 3.62 15.16 -15.03
CA PHE A 54 3.37 14.02 -15.91
C PHE A 54 4.19 14.10 -17.20
N SER A 55 4.56 12.94 -17.73
CA SER A 55 5.40 12.83 -18.92
C SER A 55 4.64 13.26 -20.18
N TYR A 56 3.34 13.01 -20.21
CA TYR A 56 2.47 13.05 -21.39
C TYR A 56 2.96 12.15 -22.55
N THR A 57 3.86 11.21 -22.25
CA THR A 57 4.35 10.19 -23.19
C THR A 57 3.82 8.80 -22.87
N ALA A 58 3.36 8.55 -21.64
CA ALA A 58 2.69 7.31 -21.24
C ALA A 58 1.53 6.95 -22.21
N GLN A 59 1.44 5.69 -22.60
CA GLN A 59 0.43 5.22 -23.54
C GLN A 59 -0.96 5.07 -22.90
N TYR A 60 -1.03 4.61 -21.65
CA TYR A 60 -2.29 4.18 -21.03
C TYR A 60 -2.79 5.13 -19.94
N GLY A 61 -1.92 5.86 -19.26
CA GLY A 61 -2.40 6.88 -18.32
C GLY A 61 -1.34 7.62 -17.53
N ASP A 62 -1.71 8.80 -17.08
CA ASP A 62 -0.91 9.63 -16.20
C ASP A 62 -1.15 9.25 -14.73
N PHE A 63 -2.40 8.93 -14.36
CA PHE A 63 -2.74 8.48 -13.02
C PHE A 63 -3.80 7.39 -13.06
N TRP A 64 -3.40 6.14 -12.83
CA TRP A 64 -4.29 4.99 -12.97
C TRP A 64 -4.29 4.10 -11.73
N MET A 65 -5.44 4.04 -11.05
CA MET A 65 -5.70 3.05 -10.02
C MET A 65 -6.62 1.96 -10.55
N THR A 66 -6.24 0.69 -10.42
CA THR A 66 -7.07 -0.40 -10.95
C THR A 66 -8.35 -0.58 -10.13
N ASN A 67 -9.43 -1.03 -10.77
CA ASN A 67 -10.74 -1.19 -10.09
C ASN A 67 -10.77 -2.37 -9.10
N ASN A 68 -9.80 -3.28 -9.15
CA ASN A 68 -9.77 -4.51 -8.36
C ASN A 68 -8.99 -4.35 -7.04
N THR A 69 -8.31 -3.22 -6.84
CA THR A 69 -7.42 -2.96 -5.69
C THR A 69 -8.05 -2.12 -4.60
N THR A 70 -9.26 -1.61 -4.83
CA THR A 70 -9.95 -0.72 -3.91
C THR A 70 -11.08 -1.45 -3.20
N PRO A 71 -11.18 -1.36 -1.86
CA PRO A 71 -12.46 -1.55 -1.19
C PRO A 71 -13.52 -0.70 -1.90
N SER A 72 -14.74 -1.23 -2.05
CA SER A 72 -15.85 -0.47 -2.63
C SER A 72 -15.97 0.90 -1.95
N GLY A 73 -15.86 1.99 -2.72
CA GLY A 73 -15.97 3.36 -2.22
C GLY A 73 -14.64 4.08 -1.90
N PHE A 74 -13.48 3.46 -2.08
CA PHE A 74 -12.20 4.16 -1.93
C PHE A 74 -11.88 5.02 -3.16
N ASN A 75 -11.78 6.33 -2.95
CA ASN A 75 -11.51 7.33 -3.98
C ASN A 75 -10.23 8.12 -3.69
N VAL A 76 -9.47 8.41 -4.74
CA VAL A 76 -8.27 9.23 -4.69
C VAL A 76 -8.60 10.64 -5.15
N SER A 77 -8.37 11.62 -4.29
CA SER A 77 -8.38 13.04 -4.61
C SER A 77 -6.97 13.46 -5.03
N TYR A 78 -6.82 13.98 -6.25
CA TYR A 78 -5.54 14.48 -6.75
C TYR A 78 -5.60 15.99 -6.95
N GLN A 79 -4.97 16.74 -6.06
CA GLN A 79 -5.01 18.20 -6.09
C GLN A 79 -3.76 18.77 -6.79
N PHE A 80 -3.96 19.66 -7.75
CA PHE A 80 -2.87 20.24 -8.52
C PHE A 80 -3.01 21.76 -8.74
N SER A 81 -1.85 22.38 -8.92
CA SER A 81 -1.67 23.80 -9.17
C SER A 81 -1.98 24.19 -10.61
N GLN A 82 -2.09 25.49 -10.89
CA GLN A 82 -2.26 25.96 -12.27
C GLN A 82 -1.07 25.48 -13.12
N PRO A 83 -1.32 24.77 -14.23
CA PRO A 83 -0.28 24.17 -15.06
C PRO A 83 0.83 25.15 -15.49
N ASN A 84 0.51 26.41 -15.83
CA ASN A 84 1.49 27.46 -16.20
C ASN A 84 2.58 26.99 -17.20
N GLY A 85 2.22 26.10 -18.14
CA GLY A 85 3.16 25.51 -19.11
C GLY A 85 3.81 24.19 -18.68
N TYR A 86 3.36 23.60 -17.57
CA TYR A 86 3.82 22.32 -17.03
C TYR A 86 2.68 21.32 -16.99
N ASN A 87 3.01 20.04 -17.20
CA ASN A 87 2.07 18.92 -17.24
C ASN A 87 1.64 18.49 -15.82
N LEU A 88 0.99 19.38 -15.05
CA LEU A 88 0.60 19.09 -13.66
C LEU A 88 -0.77 18.40 -13.53
N GLU A 89 -1.60 18.56 -14.56
CA GLU A 89 -2.90 17.89 -14.68
C GLU A 89 -2.74 16.57 -15.44
N PRO A 90 -3.47 15.50 -15.08
CA PRO A 90 -3.60 14.35 -15.96
C PRO A 90 -4.16 14.79 -17.31
N ARG A 91 -3.67 14.21 -18.42
CA ARG A 91 -4.21 14.45 -19.75
C ARG A 91 -5.71 14.21 -19.78
N ASP A 92 -6.37 14.99 -20.64
CA ASP A 92 -7.81 15.00 -20.88
C ASP A 92 -8.70 15.53 -19.75
N TYR A 93 -8.15 15.89 -18.59
CA TYR A 93 -8.91 16.61 -17.56
C TYR A 93 -9.44 17.97 -18.08
N PRO A 94 -10.65 18.41 -17.70
CA PRO A 94 -11.70 17.68 -16.99
C PRO A 94 -12.67 16.94 -17.94
N ASN A 95 -12.43 16.98 -19.24
CA ASN A 95 -13.44 16.73 -20.28
C ASN A 95 -13.47 15.30 -20.81
N SER A 96 -12.42 14.50 -20.59
CA SER A 96 -12.34 13.10 -21.00
C SER A 96 -11.42 12.33 -20.05
N ALA A 97 -11.75 11.10 -19.71
CA ALA A 97 -11.01 10.31 -18.73
C ALA A 97 -10.30 9.12 -19.38
N THR A 98 -9.47 9.38 -20.40
CA THR A 98 -8.71 8.29 -21.05
C THR A 98 -7.33 8.06 -20.43
N HIS A 99 -6.75 9.07 -19.79
CA HIS A 99 -5.43 8.98 -19.15
C HIS A 99 -5.48 9.03 -17.61
N TYR A 100 -6.67 9.01 -17.03
CA TYR A 100 -6.85 8.76 -15.60
C TYR A 100 -8.14 7.96 -15.38
N ASN A 101 -8.18 7.18 -14.30
CA ASN A 101 -9.37 6.40 -14.00
C ASN A 101 -10.41 7.25 -13.24
N ASN A 102 -11.38 7.82 -13.96
CA ASN A 102 -12.44 8.65 -13.37
C ASN A 102 -13.42 7.89 -12.46
N ASN A 103 -13.36 6.56 -12.39
CA ASN A 103 -14.20 5.81 -11.45
C ASN A 103 -13.71 5.94 -10.00
N ASN A 104 -12.42 6.23 -9.82
CA ASN A 104 -11.78 6.17 -8.50
C ASN A 104 -10.68 7.23 -8.29
N THR A 105 -10.38 8.04 -9.30
CA THR A 105 -9.42 9.15 -9.27
C THR A 105 -10.15 10.43 -9.66
N PHE A 106 -10.09 11.42 -8.78
CA PHE A 106 -10.78 12.69 -8.88
C PHE A 106 -9.74 13.82 -8.86
N PRO A 107 -9.21 14.20 -10.03
CA PRO A 107 -8.33 15.36 -10.13
C PRO A 107 -9.11 16.65 -9.83
N SER A 108 -8.48 17.57 -9.11
CA SER A 108 -9.06 18.89 -8.82
C SER A 108 -8.01 19.98 -8.92
N TYR A 109 -8.38 21.02 -9.65
CA TYR A 109 -7.57 22.23 -9.80
C TYR A 109 -7.75 23.15 -8.59
N CYS A 110 -6.65 23.53 -7.94
CA CYS A 110 -6.64 24.48 -6.85
C CYS A 110 -6.86 25.93 -7.33
N SER A 111 -8.10 26.28 -7.67
CA SER A 111 -8.48 27.60 -8.19
C SER A 111 -8.38 28.74 -7.18
N SER A 112 -8.39 28.42 -5.88
CA SER A 112 -8.37 29.39 -4.77
C SER A 112 -6.96 29.90 -4.43
N ILE A 113 -5.91 29.22 -4.89
CA ILE A 113 -4.53 29.62 -4.59
C ILE A 113 -3.97 30.42 -5.76
N PHE A 114 -3.58 31.67 -5.49
CA PHE A 114 -2.77 32.43 -6.43
C PHE A 114 -1.35 31.84 -6.45
N ILE A 115 -1.00 31.19 -7.56
CA ILE A 115 0.36 30.71 -7.80
C ILE A 115 1.01 31.72 -8.72
N PRO A 116 2.05 32.45 -8.26
CA PRO A 116 2.77 33.37 -9.12
C PRO A 116 3.22 32.62 -10.39
N THR A 117 3.15 33.27 -11.54
CA THR A 117 3.51 32.71 -12.86
C THR A 117 4.98 32.24 -12.96
N THR A 118 5.74 32.30 -11.88
CA THR A 118 7.12 31.85 -11.75
C THR A 118 7.21 30.48 -11.06
N LEU A 119 7.17 29.42 -11.89
CA LEU A 119 7.69 28.06 -11.68
C LEU A 119 6.97 27.10 -10.68
N PRO A 120 6.69 25.83 -11.09
CA PRO A 120 6.39 24.70 -10.20
C PRO A 120 7.53 24.38 -9.23
N ALA A 121 8.75 24.85 -9.51
CA ALA A 121 9.90 24.69 -8.61
C ALA A 121 9.71 25.39 -7.24
N THR A 122 8.71 26.28 -7.11
CA THR A 122 8.32 26.87 -5.81
C THR A 122 7.07 26.23 -5.20
N SER A 123 6.29 25.49 -5.99
CA SER A 123 5.07 24.80 -5.53
C SER A 123 5.34 23.37 -5.07
N CYS A 124 6.57 22.91 -5.24
CA CYS A 124 7.11 21.71 -4.61
C CYS A 124 8.14 22.10 -3.55
N PRO A 125 7.96 21.71 -2.29
CA PRO A 125 8.87 22.11 -1.22
C PRO A 125 10.25 21.50 -1.44
N LYS A 126 11.28 22.36 -1.48
CA LYS A 126 12.67 21.90 -1.48
C LYS A 126 13.02 21.38 -0.09
N GLN A 127 13.74 20.26 -0.02
CA GLN A 127 14.26 19.79 1.25
C GLN A 127 15.34 20.76 1.73
N VAL A 128 15.07 21.42 2.86
CA VAL A 128 16.04 22.27 3.57
C VAL A 128 16.49 21.49 4.80
N ALA A 129 17.81 21.43 5.03
CA ALA A 129 18.35 20.82 6.23
C ALA A 129 17.84 21.57 7.47
N LYS A 130 17.21 20.85 8.40
CA LYS A 130 16.67 21.38 9.65
C LYS A 130 17.26 20.61 10.82
N THR A 131 17.52 21.30 11.93
CA THR A 131 17.92 20.65 13.18
C THR A 131 16.73 19.97 13.86
N THR A 132 16.99 19.04 14.78
CA THR A 132 15.92 18.39 15.57
C THR A 132 15.05 19.40 16.31
N SER A 133 15.64 20.47 16.87
CA SER A 133 14.88 21.54 17.53
C SER A 133 13.94 22.29 16.57
N GLN A 134 14.40 22.57 15.34
CA GLN A 134 13.57 23.20 14.32
C GLN A 134 12.42 22.29 13.88
N LEU A 135 12.69 21.00 13.69
CA LEU A 135 11.68 20.00 13.33
C LEU A 135 10.64 19.80 14.45
N LYS A 136 11.06 19.78 15.74
CA LYS A 136 10.13 19.72 16.88
C LYS A 136 9.21 20.95 16.93
N ALA A 137 9.75 22.15 16.70
CA ALA A 137 8.94 23.37 16.65
C ALA A 137 7.94 23.37 15.49
N GLU A 138 8.35 22.85 14.33
CA GLU A 138 7.47 22.67 13.17
C GLU A 138 6.34 21.67 13.46
N ILE A 139 6.63 20.52 14.07
CA ILE A 139 5.61 19.55 14.48
C ILE A 139 4.56 20.21 15.37
N ALA A 140 4.99 20.96 16.40
CA ALA A 140 4.08 21.65 17.31
C ALA A 140 3.19 22.69 16.59
N ALA A 141 3.76 23.44 15.64
CA ALA A 141 3.00 24.40 14.85
C ALA A 141 1.96 23.71 13.95
N LEU A 142 2.34 22.62 13.29
CA LEU A 142 1.44 21.84 12.43
C LEU A 142 0.31 21.17 13.21
N GLN A 143 0.57 20.71 14.44
CA GLN A 143 -0.45 20.14 15.31
C GLN A 143 -1.54 21.15 15.67
N LEU A 144 -1.18 22.41 15.92
CA LEU A 144 -2.17 23.48 16.17
C LEU A 144 -3.08 23.67 14.96
N ILE A 145 -2.51 23.72 13.76
CA ILE A 145 -3.28 23.84 12.51
C ILE A 145 -4.26 22.65 12.36
N ILE A 146 -3.77 21.42 12.56
CA ILE A 146 -4.63 20.23 12.48
C ILE A 146 -5.78 20.28 13.49
N ASN A 147 -5.53 20.72 14.72
CA ASN A 147 -6.56 20.82 15.74
C ASN A 147 -7.63 21.85 15.37
N ASP A 148 -7.22 23.02 14.85
CA ASP A 148 -8.15 24.06 14.40
C ASP A 148 -9.03 23.58 13.23
N LEU A 149 -8.45 22.81 12.29
CA LEU A 149 -9.20 22.21 11.19
C LEU A 149 -10.17 21.11 11.68
N LYS A 150 -9.72 20.23 12.59
CA LYS A 150 -10.57 19.16 13.14
C LYS A 150 -11.77 19.69 13.92
N ILE A 151 -11.65 20.86 14.58
CA ILE A 151 -12.77 21.52 15.27
C ILE A 151 -13.84 22.04 14.30
N GLN A 152 -13.54 22.21 13.00
CA GLN A 152 -14.58 22.61 12.04
C GLN A 152 -15.53 21.46 11.69
N ILE A 153 -15.03 20.22 11.71
CA ILE A 153 -15.86 19.02 11.48
C ILE A 153 -16.87 18.89 12.62
N ASP A 154 -18.17 18.85 12.28
CA ASP A 154 -19.27 18.81 13.23
C ASP A 154 -19.27 19.97 14.27
N GLY A 155 -18.58 21.08 13.96
CA GLY A 155 -18.34 22.16 14.94
C GLY A 155 -17.57 21.70 16.18
N GLY A 156 -16.78 20.62 16.06
CA GLY A 156 -15.92 20.07 17.10
C GLY A 156 -16.68 19.23 18.13
N ASN A 157 -17.95 18.88 17.84
CA ASN A 157 -18.80 18.21 18.82
C ASN A 157 -19.80 17.24 18.19
N THR A 158 -19.26 16.23 17.48
CA THR A 158 -20.02 15.11 16.89
C THR A 158 -21.03 14.51 17.88
N ASN A 159 -20.59 14.17 19.10
CA ASN A 159 -21.46 13.57 20.11
C ASN A 159 -22.66 14.46 20.49
N SER A 160 -22.48 15.78 20.55
CA SER A 160 -23.61 16.68 20.85
C SER A 160 -24.57 16.78 19.68
N LEU A 161 -24.09 16.76 18.44
CA LEU A 161 -24.97 16.72 17.26
C LEU A 161 -25.75 15.39 17.20
N LEU A 162 -25.10 14.25 17.46
CA LEU A 162 -25.76 12.95 17.53
C LEU A 162 -26.83 12.90 18.63
N ASN A 163 -26.52 13.40 19.83
CA ASN A 163 -27.49 13.54 20.92
C ASN A 163 -28.63 14.48 20.55
N LEU A 164 -28.35 15.58 19.83
CA LEU A 164 -29.38 16.51 19.39
C LEU A 164 -30.32 15.85 18.36
N ILE A 165 -29.79 15.07 17.43
CA ILE A 165 -30.58 14.28 16.46
C ILE A 165 -31.51 13.30 17.19
N ALA A 166 -31.02 12.65 18.25
CA ALA A 166 -31.81 11.69 19.02
C ALA A 166 -32.92 12.34 19.87
N THR A 167 -32.80 13.63 20.21
CA THR A 167 -33.66 14.30 21.20
C THR A 167 -34.53 15.43 20.64
N THR A 168 -34.18 15.96 19.48
CA THR A 168 -34.83 17.13 18.86
C THR A 168 -35.27 16.80 17.44
N SER A 169 -36.31 17.46 16.94
CA SER A 169 -36.79 17.28 15.57
C SER A 169 -37.20 18.60 14.92
N GLY A 170 -37.50 18.55 13.62
CA GLY A 170 -38.04 19.70 12.89
C GLY A 170 -37.03 20.82 12.65
N GLY A 171 -37.52 22.07 12.69
CA GLY A 171 -36.76 23.25 12.26
C GLY A 171 -35.55 23.58 13.14
N ASN A 172 -35.63 23.31 14.45
CA ASN A 172 -34.53 23.57 15.38
C ASN A 172 -33.34 22.64 15.12
N LEU A 173 -33.61 21.34 14.90
CA LEU A 173 -32.58 20.38 14.50
C LEU A 173 -31.93 20.80 13.17
N LYS A 174 -32.75 21.13 12.17
CA LYS A 174 -32.24 21.59 10.86
C LYS A 174 -31.35 22.84 10.99
N ASN A 175 -31.73 23.82 11.80
CA ASN A 175 -30.92 25.04 11.99
C ASN A 175 -29.58 24.73 12.68
N ALA A 176 -29.57 23.83 13.66
CA ALA A 176 -28.34 23.42 14.33
C ALA A 176 -27.38 22.69 13.38
N LEU A 177 -27.89 21.77 12.55
CA LEU A 177 -27.09 21.06 11.55
C LEU A 177 -26.58 21.99 10.45
N LEU A 178 -27.38 22.96 10.01
CA LEU A 178 -26.95 23.99 9.07
C LEU A 178 -25.86 24.90 9.64
N ALA A 179 -25.84 25.14 10.96
CA ALA A 179 -24.79 25.93 11.60
C ALA A 179 -23.43 25.22 11.63
N ALA A 180 -23.41 23.89 11.55
CA ALA A 180 -22.21 23.07 11.44
C ALA A 180 -21.91 22.64 9.98
N SER A 181 -22.78 22.97 9.03
CA SER A 181 -22.52 22.78 7.60
C SER A 181 -21.52 23.84 7.10
N PRO A 182 -20.67 23.53 6.10
CA PRO A 182 -20.69 22.37 5.19
C PRO A 182 -19.82 21.18 5.66
N TYR A 183 -19.49 21.10 6.95
CA TYR A 183 -18.51 20.15 7.49
C TYR A 183 -19.12 19.05 8.36
N LEU A 184 -20.38 18.69 8.12
CA LEU A 184 -20.99 17.56 8.83
C LEU A 184 -20.32 16.25 8.40
N SER A 185 -19.93 15.44 9.38
CA SER A 185 -19.37 14.10 9.16
C SER A 185 -20.41 13.14 8.61
N ASP A 186 -19.93 12.06 8.00
CA ASP A 186 -20.80 10.99 7.49
C ASP A 186 -21.62 10.36 8.60
N GLU A 187 -21.05 10.21 9.81
CA GLU A 187 -21.76 9.72 11.00
C GLU A 187 -22.97 10.59 11.35
N VAL A 188 -22.80 11.92 11.38
CA VAL A 188 -23.88 12.86 11.68
C VAL A 188 -24.91 12.92 10.56
N LEU A 189 -24.47 12.92 9.29
CA LEU A 189 -25.37 12.93 8.14
C LEU A 189 -26.21 11.66 8.05
N ILE A 190 -25.61 10.48 8.23
CA ILE A 190 -26.30 9.18 8.26
C ILE A 190 -27.30 9.15 9.42
N ALA A 191 -26.88 9.55 10.63
CA ALA A 191 -27.77 9.61 11.79
C ALA A 191 -28.97 10.54 11.53
N TYR A 192 -28.75 11.67 10.87
CA TYR A 192 -29.82 12.60 10.51
C TYR A 192 -30.78 12.02 9.45
N ILE A 193 -30.28 11.34 8.42
CA ILE A 193 -31.12 10.68 7.41
C ILE A 193 -32.01 9.61 8.09
N LEU A 194 -31.41 8.79 8.95
CA LEU A 194 -32.10 7.75 9.71
C LEU A 194 -33.10 8.29 10.74
N SER A 195 -33.02 9.56 11.11
CA SER A 195 -34.02 10.21 11.97
C SER A 195 -35.31 10.58 11.22
N HIS A 196 -35.42 10.25 9.93
CA HIS A 196 -36.58 10.50 9.05
C HIS A 196 -37.10 11.95 9.08
N PRO A 197 -36.23 12.96 8.85
CA PRO A 197 -36.65 14.36 8.80
C PRO A 197 -37.62 14.62 7.64
N SER A 198 -38.34 15.75 7.70
CA SER A 198 -39.17 16.15 6.57
C SER A 198 -38.31 16.37 5.32
N ASN A 199 -38.81 15.97 4.15
CA ASN A 199 -38.07 16.05 2.88
C ASN A 199 -37.50 17.46 2.60
N GLY A 200 -38.19 18.52 3.03
CA GLY A 200 -37.70 19.89 2.90
C GLY A 200 -36.49 20.19 3.80
N ASN A 201 -36.51 19.74 5.07
CA ASN A 201 -35.38 19.92 5.98
C ASN A 201 -34.19 19.06 5.55
N LEU A 202 -34.46 17.80 5.16
CA LEU A 202 -33.47 16.87 4.66
C LEU A 202 -32.70 17.46 3.48
N LYS A 203 -33.44 17.95 2.48
CA LYS A 203 -32.87 18.60 1.30
C LYS A 203 -31.93 19.74 1.69
N LEU A 204 -32.32 20.62 2.62
CA LEU A 204 -31.52 21.80 2.97
C LEU A 204 -30.19 21.41 3.60
N VAL A 205 -30.20 20.48 4.56
CA VAL A 205 -28.96 20.03 5.22
C VAL A 205 -28.08 19.25 4.25
N VAL A 206 -28.66 18.32 3.48
CA VAL A 206 -27.90 17.51 2.51
C VAL A 206 -27.25 18.37 1.43
N LEU A 207 -27.98 19.33 0.85
CA LEU A 207 -27.41 20.24 -0.15
C LEU A 207 -26.30 21.11 0.43
N ALA A 208 -26.42 21.54 1.69
CA ALA A 208 -25.38 22.34 2.35
C ALA A 208 -24.07 21.57 2.58
N ASN A 209 -24.08 20.24 2.53
CA ASN A 209 -22.91 19.38 2.71
C ASN A 209 -22.56 18.59 1.44
N SER A 210 -23.22 18.88 0.32
CA SER A 210 -22.95 18.19 -0.96
C SER A 210 -21.68 18.73 -1.63
N PRO A 211 -20.94 17.91 -2.40
CA PRO A 211 -21.15 16.47 -2.64
C PRO A 211 -20.98 15.58 -1.39
N LEU A 212 -21.75 14.50 -1.33
CA LEU A 212 -21.77 13.53 -0.24
C LEU A 212 -20.88 12.33 -0.55
N SER A 213 -20.46 11.59 0.49
CA SER A 213 -19.78 10.31 0.30
C SER A 213 -20.74 9.25 -0.23
N SER A 214 -20.20 8.18 -0.82
CA SER A 214 -20.99 7.05 -1.31
C SER A 214 -21.79 6.37 -0.20
N GLU A 215 -21.28 6.36 1.04
CA GLU A 215 -21.96 5.79 2.19
C GLU A 215 -23.21 6.60 2.56
N VAL A 216 -23.09 7.93 2.60
CA VAL A 216 -24.22 8.82 2.86
C VAL A 216 -25.24 8.77 1.72
N LEU A 217 -24.78 8.70 0.46
CA LEU A 217 -25.67 8.57 -0.71
C LEU A 217 -26.47 7.28 -0.69
N ALA A 218 -25.82 6.14 -0.36
CA ALA A 218 -26.52 4.86 -0.25
C ALA A 218 -27.62 4.91 0.82
N GLU A 219 -27.36 5.57 1.96
CA GLU A 219 -28.39 5.76 2.99
C GLU A 219 -29.52 6.68 2.51
N LEU A 220 -29.18 7.74 1.77
CA LEU A 220 -30.15 8.67 1.22
C LEU A 220 -31.07 8.00 0.18
N GLU A 221 -30.55 7.10 -0.66
CA GLU A 221 -31.34 6.36 -1.65
C GLU A 221 -32.40 5.46 -0.98
N ASN A 222 -32.11 4.91 0.20
CA ASN A 222 -33.06 4.13 0.99
C ASN A 222 -34.21 4.97 1.57
N SER A 223 -34.05 6.29 1.68
CA SER A 223 -35.02 7.20 2.33
C SER A 223 -36.28 7.56 1.51
N SER A 224 -36.45 6.99 0.30
CA SER A 224 -37.66 7.18 -0.55
C SER A 224 -38.01 8.65 -0.86
N LEU A 225 -37.04 9.41 -1.39
CA LEU A 225 -37.21 10.84 -1.69
C LEU A 225 -38.13 11.11 -2.89
N PRO A 226 -38.93 12.20 -2.86
CA PRO A 226 -39.62 12.68 -4.06
C PRO A 226 -38.63 12.99 -5.19
N GLN A 227 -38.96 12.57 -6.41
CA GLN A 227 -38.08 12.68 -7.58
C GLN A 227 -37.48 14.08 -7.78
N GLY A 228 -38.27 15.14 -7.56
CA GLY A 228 -37.79 16.51 -7.70
C GLY A 228 -36.68 16.90 -6.72
N ILE A 229 -36.72 16.35 -5.50
CA ILE A 229 -35.68 16.57 -4.49
C ILE A 229 -34.45 15.72 -4.80
N ALA A 230 -34.64 14.45 -5.16
CA ALA A 230 -33.55 13.57 -5.57
C ALA A 230 -32.75 14.18 -6.74
N ASN A 231 -33.44 14.69 -7.76
CA ASN A 231 -32.79 15.35 -8.90
C ASN A 231 -31.96 16.57 -8.49
N GLN A 232 -32.42 17.35 -7.51
CA GLN A 232 -31.69 18.53 -7.01
C GLN A 232 -30.46 18.14 -6.22
N ILE A 233 -30.54 17.08 -5.41
CA ILE A 233 -29.39 16.55 -4.67
C ILE A 233 -28.37 15.96 -5.64
N ASN A 234 -28.82 15.17 -6.61
CA ASN A 234 -27.95 14.55 -7.63
C ASN A 234 -27.21 15.62 -8.45
N ALA A 235 -27.87 16.73 -8.79
CA ALA A 235 -27.24 17.85 -9.48
C ALA A 235 -26.15 18.55 -8.65
N ALA A 236 -26.18 18.40 -7.32
CA ALA A 236 -25.18 18.95 -6.40
C ALA A 236 -24.02 17.98 -6.08
N GLN A 237 -24.03 16.75 -6.62
CA GLN A 237 -22.99 15.74 -6.37
C GLN A 237 -21.77 15.88 -7.30
N THR A 238 -21.40 17.12 -7.65
CA THR A 238 -20.30 17.40 -8.59
C THR A 238 -19.09 17.97 -7.88
N GLY A 239 -17.89 17.48 -8.20
CA GLY A 239 -16.63 18.01 -7.67
C GLY A 239 -16.26 17.43 -6.30
N ILE A 240 -15.48 18.19 -5.53
CA ILE A 240 -15.04 17.85 -4.17
C ILE A 240 -15.86 18.68 -3.19
N SER A 241 -16.26 18.08 -2.06
CA SER A 241 -17.00 18.80 -1.03
C SER A 241 -16.10 19.64 -0.13
N PRO A 242 -16.61 20.72 0.50
CA PRO A 242 -15.82 21.48 1.46
C PRO A 242 -15.25 20.62 2.59
N ARG A 243 -15.98 19.59 3.05
CA ARG A 243 -15.47 18.61 4.03
C ARG A 243 -14.29 17.82 3.46
N GLN A 244 -14.40 17.32 2.24
CA GLN A 244 -13.29 16.59 1.61
C GLN A 244 -12.06 17.48 1.40
N GLU A 245 -12.23 18.77 1.08
CA GLU A 245 -11.12 19.73 1.00
C GLU A 245 -10.44 19.91 2.37
N LEU A 246 -11.24 20.09 3.43
CA LEU A 246 -10.76 20.19 4.81
C LEU A 246 -10.00 18.94 5.26
N GLU A 247 -10.52 17.75 4.94
CA GLU A 247 -9.86 16.47 5.23
C GLU A 247 -8.57 16.28 4.44
N SER A 248 -8.53 16.75 3.18
CA SER A 248 -7.31 16.78 2.37
C SER A 248 -6.23 17.67 3.00
N GLU A 249 -6.63 18.81 3.56
CA GLU A 249 -5.73 19.71 4.28
C GLU A 249 -5.20 19.10 5.58
N ILE A 250 -6.07 18.48 6.39
CA ILE A 250 -5.66 17.71 7.58
C ILE A 250 -4.64 16.63 7.18
N SER A 251 -4.96 15.85 6.13
CA SER A 251 -4.10 14.76 5.66
C SER A 251 -2.73 15.23 5.17
N TYR A 252 -2.68 16.42 4.56
CA TYR A 252 -1.45 17.07 4.15
C TYR A 252 -0.55 17.39 5.35
N TYR A 253 -1.07 18.10 6.35
CA TYR A 253 -0.27 18.47 7.52
C TYR A 253 0.12 17.26 8.39
N GLU A 254 -0.73 16.24 8.49
CA GLU A 254 -0.36 14.95 9.11
C GLU A 254 0.81 14.29 8.36
N GLY A 255 0.85 14.42 7.04
CA GLY A 255 1.98 14.00 6.19
C GLY A 255 3.26 14.79 6.47
N GLU A 256 3.17 16.12 6.60
CA GLU A 256 4.33 16.96 6.92
C GLU A 256 4.87 16.68 8.34
N ILE A 257 4.00 16.42 9.33
CA ILE A 257 4.42 15.92 10.65
C ILE A 257 5.16 14.60 10.53
N THR A 258 4.61 13.64 9.78
CA THR A 258 5.24 12.33 9.57
C THR A 258 6.63 12.46 8.96
N LYS A 259 6.78 13.35 7.97
CA LYS A 259 8.07 13.67 7.34
C LYS A 259 9.04 14.28 8.35
N ALA A 260 8.61 15.27 9.13
CA ALA A 260 9.45 15.89 10.15
C ALA A 260 9.91 14.89 11.22
N LYS A 261 9.02 14.01 11.68
CA LYS A 261 9.35 12.92 12.62
C LYS A 261 10.38 11.95 12.02
N ASN A 262 10.21 11.55 10.76
CA ASN A 262 11.17 10.69 10.06
C ASN A 262 12.54 11.35 9.87
N ASP A 263 12.58 12.65 9.60
CA ASP A 263 13.83 13.40 9.50
C ASP A 263 14.52 13.51 10.88
N ILE A 264 13.78 13.71 11.98
CA ILE A 264 14.33 13.61 13.34
C ILE A 264 14.92 12.23 13.58
N ILE A 265 14.18 11.15 13.31
CA ILE A 265 14.66 9.78 13.50
C ILE A 265 15.94 9.52 12.69
N ARG A 266 15.99 9.98 11.43
CA ARG A 266 17.19 9.86 10.59
C ARG A 266 18.38 10.60 11.21
N ILE A 267 18.16 11.82 11.69
CA ILE A 267 19.20 12.60 12.38
C ILE A 267 19.72 11.85 13.61
N LEU A 268 18.82 11.36 14.47
CA LEU A 268 19.19 10.63 15.69
C LEU A 268 19.91 9.30 15.41
N LEU A 269 19.60 8.64 14.28
CA LEU A 269 20.24 7.37 13.90
C LEU A 269 21.61 7.53 13.24
N PHE A 270 21.82 8.60 12.45
CA PHE A 270 22.93 8.65 11.50
C PHE A 270 23.81 9.89 11.58
N GLU A 271 23.43 10.95 12.30
CA GLU A 271 24.35 12.08 12.47
C GLU A 271 25.51 11.68 13.39
N GLU A 272 26.65 11.37 12.77
CA GLU A 272 27.95 11.25 13.42
C GLU A 272 28.22 12.53 14.20
N ASN A 273 28.25 12.44 15.52
CA ASN A 273 28.82 13.48 16.36
C ASN A 273 30.03 12.93 17.08
N GLU A 274 31.06 13.76 17.22
CA GLU A 274 32.27 13.51 18.03
C GLU A 274 31.98 13.28 19.52
N ASP A 275 30.73 13.42 19.93
CA ASP A 275 30.25 13.22 21.30
C ASP A 275 29.94 11.74 21.55
N SER A 276 30.86 11.06 22.24
CA SER A 276 30.76 9.66 22.65
C SER A 276 29.57 9.32 23.58
N THR A 277 28.71 10.29 23.89
CA THR A 277 27.52 10.11 24.74
C THR A 277 26.24 9.79 23.97
N ARG A 278 26.19 9.99 22.64
CA ARG A 278 25.01 9.62 21.83
C ARG A 278 24.83 8.11 21.79
N ARG A 279 23.59 7.68 22.02
CA ARG A 279 23.16 6.29 21.83
C ARG A 279 22.04 6.31 20.82
N ASN A 280 22.39 6.13 19.55
CA ASN A 280 21.50 6.32 18.39
C ASN A 280 20.09 5.73 18.60
N PHE A 281 19.98 4.50 19.10
CA PHE A 281 18.69 3.86 19.37
C PHE A 281 17.99 4.36 20.64
N LYS A 282 18.74 4.70 21.69
CA LYS A 282 18.16 5.32 22.89
C LYS A 282 17.56 6.68 22.58
N ASP A 283 18.27 7.52 21.83
CA ASP A 283 17.81 8.88 21.51
C ASP A 283 16.53 8.84 20.67
N VAL A 284 16.43 7.87 19.74
CA VAL A 284 15.17 7.57 19.02
C VAL A 284 14.07 7.13 19.97
N ALA A 285 14.37 6.23 20.92
CA ALA A 285 13.39 5.76 21.90
C ALA A 285 12.88 6.91 22.79
N ASP A 286 13.78 7.76 23.29
CA ASP A 286 13.44 8.94 24.10
C ASP A 286 12.53 9.89 23.30
N PHE A 287 12.86 10.18 22.05
CA PHE A 287 12.05 11.03 21.17
C PHE A 287 10.63 10.48 20.97
N LEU A 288 10.51 9.18 20.68
CA LEU A 288 9.20 8.54 20.50
C LEU A 288 8.42 8.43 21.81
N GLN A 289 9.10 8.39 22.95
CA GLN A 289 8.47 8.32 24.27
C GLN A 289 7.96 9.70 24.74
N GLU A 290 8.60 10.81 24.35
CA GLU A 290 8.16 12.17 24.66
C GLU A 290 6.73 12.46 24.16
N ASP A 291 6.31 11.88 23.03
CA ASP A 291 5.01 12.09 22.38
C ASP A 291 4.14 10.81 22.37
N GLU A 292 4.34 9.92 23.35
CA GLU A 292 3.74 8.56 23.35
C GLU A 292 2.22 8.55 23.17
N ILE A 293 1.53 9.56 23.71
CA ILE A 293 0.06 9.69 23.62
C ILE A 293 -0.41 9.84 22.17
N ASN A 294 0.39 10.48 21.32
CA ASN A 294 0.04 10.75 19.92
C ASN A 294 0.72 9.79 18.94
N ASN A 295 1.43 8.78 19.43
CA ASN A 295 2.09 7.80 18.57
C ASN A 295 1.07 6.93 17.84
N THR A 296 1.23 6.85 16.52
CA THR A 296 0.62 5.83 15.69
C THR A 296 1.05 4.42 16.10
N THR A 297 0.30 3.40 15.69
CA THR A 297 0.67 2.00 15.88
C THR A 297 2.09 1.71 15.38
N LYS A 298 2.47 2.24 14.22
CA LYS A 298 3.81 2.05 13.63
C LYS A 298 4.91 2.73 14.44
N GLU A 299 4.67 3.95 14.95
CA GLU A 299 5.63 4.63 15.83
C GLU A 299 5.81 3.86 17.15
N ASN A 300 4.73 3.28 17.70
CA ASN A 300 4.83 2.43 18.87
C ASN A 300 5.58 1.11 18.61
N GLN A 301 5.43 0.52 17.42
CA GLN A 301 6.24 -0.62 16.98
C GLN A 301 7.72 -0.23 16.80
N LEU A 302 7.99 0.95 16.24
CA LEU A 302 9.34 1.49 16.12
C LEU A 302 9.97 1.75 17.49
N LEU A 303 9.21 2.25 18.46
CA LEU A 303 9.66 2.43 19.84
C LEU A 303 10.08 1.10 20.48
N VAL A 304 9.31 0.02 20.27
CA VAL A 304 9.73 -1.32 20.70
C VAL A 304 11.05 -1.73 20.04
N ASN A 305 11.18 -1.55 18.73
CA ASN A 305 12.41 -1.89 18.03
C ASN A 305 13.61 -1.05 18.52
N ALA A 306 13.41 0.23 18.81
CA ALA A 306 14.43 1.12 19.36
C ALA A 306 14.87 0.68 20.76
N PHE A 307 13.94 0.33 21.65
CA PHE A 307 14.27 -0.23 22.96
C PHE A 307 15.04 -1.55 22.86
N MET A 308 14.66 -2.44 21.93
CA MET A 308 15.38 -3.69 21.72
C MET A 308 16.79 -3.47 21.19
N ALA A 309 16.97 -2.52 20.28
CA ALA A 309 18.27 -2.17 19.72
C ALA A 309 19.19 -1.45 20.73
N ASP A 310 18.61 -0.73 21.70
CA ASP A 310 19.31 -0.18 22.88
C ASP A 310 19.52 -1.21 24.01
N GLU A 311 19.18 -2.49 23.78
CA GLU A 311 19.22 -3.57 24.78
C GLU A 311 18.35 -3.32 26.04
N ASN A 312 17.43 -2.36 25.98
CA ASN A 312 16.46 -2.08 27.04
C ASN A 312 15.25 -3.02 26.94
N PHE A 313 15.50 -4.32 27.16
CA PHE A 313 14.48 -5.37 27.03
C PHE A 313 13.33 -5.23 28.03
N THR A 314 13.56 -4.58 29.18
CA THR A 314 12.50 -4.29 30.15
C THR A 314 11.48 -3.30 29.59
N ALA A 315 11.96 -2.17 29.04
CA ALA A 315 11.06 -1.18 28.42
C ALA A 315 10.38 -1.73 27.17
N ALA A 316 11.11 -2.49 26.35
CA ALA A 316 10.54 -3.18 25.19
C ALA A 316 9.39 -4.11 25.61
N GLN A 317 9.59 -4.94 26.64
CA GLN A 317 8.57 -5.86 27.15
C GLN A 317 7.33 -5.13 27.67
N GLN A 318 7.52 -4.05 28.42
CA GLN A 318 6.40 -3.22 28.92
C GLN A 318 5.58 -2.66 27.76
N LYS A 319 6.24 -2.14 26.73
CA LYS A 319 5.56 -1.56 25.56
C LYS A 319 4.88 -2.63 24.71
N ILE A 320 5.49 -3.80 24.52
CA ILE A 320 4.87 -4.96 23.85
C ILE A 320 3.59 -5.38 24.59
N ASN A 321 3.64 -5.47 25.92
CA ASN A 321 2.47 -5.85 26.71
C ASN A 321 1.33 -4.83 26.54
N ALA A 322 1.64 -3.52 26.56
CA ALA A 322 0.66 -2.47 26.32
C ALA A 322 0.03 -2.60 24.91
N LEU A 323 0.85 -2.84 23.88
CA LEU A 323 0.37 -3.07 22.51
C LEU A 323 -0.44 -4.35 22.35
N ALA A 324 -0.15 -5.41 23.11
CA ALA A 324 -0.93 -6.64 23.09
C ALA A 324 -2.33 -6.44 23.71
N THR A 325 -2.46 -5.54 24.69
CA THR A 325 -3.73 -5.25 25.36
C THR A 325 -4.66 -4.31 24.61
N CYS A 326 -4.21 -3.64 23.53
CA CYS A 326 -5.05 -2.68 22.80
C CYS A 326 -6.17 -3.33 21.97
N GLY A 327 -6.17 -4.65 21.79
CA GLY A 327 -7.13 -5.36 20.94
C GLY A 327 -6.91 -5.16 19.43
N CYS A 328 -5.79 -4.55 19.04
CA CYS A 328 -5.50 -4.22 17.66
C CYS A 328 -5.05 -5.47 16.88
N VAL A 329 -5.85 -5.92 15.91
CA VAL A 329 -5.51 -7.11 15.09
C VAL A 329 -4.18 -6.94 14.35
N GLU A 330 -3.88 -5.71 13.93
CA GLU A 330 -2.67 -5.37 13.17
C GLU A 330 -1.37 -5.59 13.96
N THR A 331 -1.40 -5.59 15.30
CA THR A 331 -0.20 -5.76 16.13
C THR A 331 0.00 -7.17 16.66
N ILE A 332 -0.94 -8.10 16.44
CA ILE A 332 -0.90 -9.44 17.06
C ILE A 332 0.41 -10.17 16.72
N ASN A 333 0.72 -10.29 15.43
CA ASN A 333 1.91 -11.01 14.97
C ASN A 333 3.20 -10.28 15.37
N PHE A 334 3.16 -8.94 15.41
CA PHE A 334 4.28 -8.13 15.86
C PHE A 334 4.58 -8.40 17.34
N CYS A 335 3.56 -8.30 18.20
CA CYS A 335 3.70 -8.53 19.63
C CYS A 335 4.14 -9.95 19.92
N LYS A 336 3.57 -10.97 19.24
CA LYS A 336 3.99 -12.37 19.38
C LYS A 336 5.48 -12.52 19.07
N LEU A 337 5.92 -12.08 17.89
CA LEU A 337 7.31 -12.24 17.46
C LEU A 337 8.28 -11.48 18.35
N LYS A 338 7.99 -10.21 18.67
CA LYS A 338 8.89 -9.37 19.47
C LYS A 338 8.97 -9.84 20.92
N ASN A 339 7.85 -10.29 21.49
CA ASN A 339 7.85 -10.93 22.81
C ASN A 339 8.74 -12.18 22.83
N THR A 340 8.64 -13.04 21.81
CA THR A 340 9.51 -14.23 21.70
C THR A 340 10.98 -13.85 21.58
N ILE A 341 11.32 -12.84 20.79
CA ILE A 341 12.71 -12.37 20.66
C ILE A 341 13.22 -11.85 22.01
N VAL A 342 12.44 -11.03 22.73
CA VAL A 342 12.80 -10.55 24.08
C VAL A 342 13.02 -11.71 25.05
N GLN A 343 12.17 -12.74 25.01
CA GLN A 343 12.34 -13.93 25.85
C GLN A 343 13.62 -14.70 25.50
N CYS A 344 13.99 -14.81 24.21
CA CYS A 344 15.24 -15.45 23.80
C CYS A 344 16.47 -14.74 24.40
N GLN A 345 16.43 -13.40 24.51
CA GLN A 345 17.52 -12.61 25.10
C GLN A 345 17.76 -12.90 26.59
N GLN A 346 16.83 -13.55 27.29
CA GLN A 346 16.96 -13.91 28.70
C GLN A 346 17.75 -15.22 28.91
N TYR A 347 18.06 -15.96 27.86
CA TYR A 347 18.80 -17.22 27.93
C TYR A 347 20.30 -17.01 27.68
N PRO A 348 21.19 -17.83 28.29
CA PRO A 348 22.63 -17.79 28.03
C PRO A 348 23.02 -18.02 26.55
N GLU A 349 22.35 -18.95 25.88
CA GLU A 349 22.58 -19.29 24.46
C GLU A 349 21.54 -18.63 23.54
N LYS A 350 21.30 -17.34 23.74
CA LYS A 350 20.21 -16.55 23.14
C LYS A 350 20.02 -16.74 21.62
N GLU A 351 21.09 -16.96 20.87
CA GLU A 351 21.08 -17.16 19.40
C GLU A 351 20.52 -18.53 19.00
N MET A 352 20.66 -19.55 19.84
CA MET A 352 20.28 -20.94 19.54
C MET A 352 19.04 -21.42 20.31
N VAL A 353 18.43 -20.56 21.14
CA VAL A 353 17.27 -20.92 21.99
C VAL A 353 16.15 -21.58 21.21
N LEU A 354 15.89 -21.14 19.98
CA LEU A 354 14.82 -21.68 19.14
C LEU A 354 15.05 -23.13 18.71
N THR A 355 16.29 -23.62 18.76
CA THR A 355 16.61 -25.03 18.44
C THR A 355 16.32 -25.98 19.61
N THR A 356 16.23 -25.46 20.84
CA THR A 356 16.07 -26.25 22.06
C THR A 356 14.73 -26.01 22.77
N ASN A 357 14.15 -24.81 22.62
CA ASN A 357 12.89 -24.43 23.25
C ASN A 357 11.73 -24.54 22.24
N THR A 358 11.05 -25.68 22.28
CA THR A 358 9.93 -26.00 21.38
C THR A 358 8.76 -25.03 21.50
N THR A 359 8.51 -24.45 22.68
CA THR A 359 7.43 -23.46 22.88
C THR A 359 7.71 -22.15 22.15
N LEU A 360 8.94 -21.63 22.28
CA LEU A 360 9.35 -20.41 21.59
C LEU A 360 9.42 -20.65 20.08
N GLN A 361 9.98 -21.78 19.66
CA GLN A 361 10.00 -22.20 18.26
C GLN A 361 8.59 -22.28 17.66
N GLN A 362 7.63 -22.90 18.36
CA GLN A 362 6.25 -22.99 17.91
C GLN A 362 5.62 -21.60 17.74
N THR A 363 5.92 -20.66 18.64
CA THR A 363 5.41 -19.28 18.53
C THR A 363 5.96 -18.58 17.28
N VAL A 364 7.25 -18.76 16.96
CA VAL A 364 7.84 -18.21 15.73
C VAL A 364 7.23 -18.87 14.48
N ASN A 365 7.02 -20.20 14.52
CA ASN A 365 6.36 -20.94 13.44
C ASN A 365 4.91 -20.46 13.20
N GLU A 366 4.15 -20.14 14.25
CA GLU A 366 2.81 -19.57 14.10
C GLU A 366 2.85 -18.24 13.33
N VAL A 367 3.79 -17.36 13.65
CA VAL A 367 3.95 -16.08 12.95
C VAL A 367 4.42 -16.29 11.50
N ALA A 368 5.38 -17.20 11.28
CA ALA A 368 5.88 -17.54 9.95
C ALA A 368 4.81 -18.12 9.01
N ASN A 369 3.79 -18.76 9.57
CA ASN A 369 2.66 -19.36 8.83
C ASN A 369 1.39 -18.49 8.87
N ALA A 370 1.46 -17.27 9.40
CA ALA A 370 0.31 -16.37 9.43
C ALA A 370 -0.10 -15.95 8.00
N SER A 371 -1.38 -15.62 7.83
CA SER A 371 -1.93 -15.14 6.55
C SER A 371 -1.82 -13.62 6.37
N THR A 372 -1.52 -12.89 7.45
CA THR A 372 -1.44 -11.42 7.51
C THR A 372 -0.15 -11.00 8.22
N SER A 373 0.28 -9.75 8.05
CA SER A 373 1.53 -9.19 8.63
C SER A 373 2.81 -9.68 7.93
N ARG A 374 2.96 -9.33 6.63
CA ARG A 374 4.08 -9.80 5.78
C ARG A 374 5.47 -9.49 6.35
N GLN A 375 5.66 -8.34 7.00
CA GLN A 375 6.93 -7.97 7.62
C GLN A 375 7.28 -8.93 8.76
N GLU A 376 6.33 -9.23 9.62
CA GLU A 376 6.47 -10.17 10.74
C GLU A 376 6.63 -11.60 10.25
N ILE A 377 5.85 -12.02 9.25
CA ILE A 377 6.00 -13.33 8.59
C ILE A 377 7.43 -13.49 8.09
N THR A 378 7.93 -12.51 7.34
CA THR A 378 9.29 -12.53 6.76
C THR A 378 10.35 -12.52 7.86
N SER A 379 10.17 -11.68 8.89
CA SER A 379 11.11 -11.63 10.03
C SER A 379 11.16 -12.95 10.81
N ALA A 380 10.02 -13.59 11.05
CA ALA A 380 9.95 -14.90 11.72
C ALA A 380 10.58 -16.01 10.89
N LYS A 381 10.36 -15.96 9.59
CA LYS A 381 10.95 -16.84 8.58
C LYS A 381 12.48 -16.74 8.53
N VAL A 382 13.02 -15.53 8.43
CA VAL A 382 14.47 -15.27 8.50
C VAL A 382 15.04 -15.75 9.83
N LEU A 383 14.35 -15.50 10.95
CA LEU A 383 14.81 -15.96 12.26
C LEU A 383 14.92 -17.50 12.34
N LEU A 384 14.01 -18.25 11.72
CA LEU A 384 14.07 -19.72 11.64
C LEU A 384 15.18 -20.22 10.70
N GLU A 385 15.45 -19.49 9.62
CA GLU A 385 16.53 -19.77 8.68
C GLU A 385 17.91 -19.61 9.35
N GLU A 386 18.12 -18.50 10.07
CA GLU A 386 19.38 -18.20 10.76
C GLU A 386 19.78 -19.29 11.77
N VAL A 387 18.80 -19.92 12.43
CA VAL A 387 19.04 -21.03 13.37
C VAL A 387 19.00 -22.42 12.70
N GLY A 388 18.93 -22.48 11.37
CA GLY A 388 18.97 -23.72 10.58
C GLY A 388 17.71 -24.59 10.67
N LEU A 389 16.57 -24.04 11.09
CA LEU A 389 15.30 -24.78 11.23
C LEU A 389 14.45 -24.77 9.96
N THR A 390 14.71 -23.85 9.04
CA THR A 390 14.04 -23.78 7.73
C THR A 390 15.06 -23.58 6.60
N PRO A 391 14.75 -24.01 5.37
CA PRO A 391 15.60 -23.75 4.22
C PRO A 391 15.66 -22.25 3.90
N VAL A 392 16.70 -21.86 3.14
CA VAL A 392 16.93 -20.49 2.67
C VAL A 392 15.71 -19.94 1.94
N ILE A 393 15.27 -18.75 2.34
CA ILE A 393 14.06 -18.14 1.83
C ILE A 393 14.42 -17.21 0.67
N LEU A 394 13.84 -17.47 -0.49
CA LEU A 394 13.94 -16.60 -1.65
C LEU A 394 12.83 -15.56 -1.58
N GLU A 395 13.20 -14.28 -1.68
CA GLU A 395 12.24 -13.20 -1.82
C GLU A 395 11.56 -13.29 -3.19
N GLU A 396 10.22 -13.41 -3.20
CA GLU A 396 9.45 -13.39 -4.44
C GLU A 396 9.17 -11.94 -4.84
N ILE A 397 9.74 -11.49 -5.96
CA ILE A 397 9.40 -10.21 -6.58
C ILE A 397 8.21 -10.44 -7.51
N GLU A 398 7.08 -9.82 -7.20
CA GLU A 398 5.90 -9.86 -8.06
C GLU A 398 6.14 -9.02 -9.33
N ILE A 399 6.09 -9.66 -10.51
CA ILE A 399 6.08 -8.96 -11.79
C ILE A 399 4.61 -8.76 -12.20
N ILE A 400 4.16 -7.52 -12.10
CA ILE A 400 2.81 -7.14 -12.57
C ILE A 400 2.89 -6.98 -14.08
N THR A 401 2.27 -7.92 -14.80
CA THR A 401 2.10 -7.80 -16.25
C THR A 401 0.85 -6.97 -16.54
N PRO A 402 0.92 -5.94 -17.42
CA PRO A 402 -0.25 -5.14 -17.76
C PRO A 402 -1.36 -6.01 -18.36
N PRO A 403 -2.64 -5.63 -18.20
CA PRO A 403 -3.78 -6.43 -18.63
C PRO A 403 -3.69 -6.77 -20.11
N SER A 404 -3.82 -8.06 -20.39
CA SER A 404 -3.44 -8.70 -21.64
C SER A 404 -4.38 -8.33 -22.78
N GLY A 405 -3.87 -7.53 -23.72
CA GLY A 405 -4.48 -7.29 -25.03
C GLY A 405 -3.48 -7.13 -26.18
N LEU A 406 -2.17 -7.13 -25.92
CA LEU A 406 -1.16 -6.86 -26.94
C LEU A 406 -0.12 -7.97 -26.99
N ARG A 407 0.02 -8.55 -28.19
CA ARG A 407 1.13 -9.42 -28.56
C ARG A 407 2.43 -8.64 -28.37
N LEU A 408 3.37 -9.19 -27.61
CA LEU A 408 4.74 -8.68 -27.51
C LEU A 408 5.37 -8.62 -28.91
N MET A 409 5.50 -7.41 -29.45
CA MET A 409 6.50 -7.11 -30.47
C MET A 409 7.85 -7.06 -29.74
N ASN A 410 8.78 -7.92 -30.14
CA ASN A 410 10.16 -7.83 -29.71
C ASN A 410 10.72 -6.45 -30.04
N PRO A 411 11.25 -5.68 -29.07
CA PRO A 411 12.11 -4.56 -29.38
C PRO A 411 13.49 -5.12 -29.76
N THR A 412 13.77 -5.13 -31.05
CA THR A 412 15.15 -4.95 -31.51
C THR A 412 15.59 -3.56 -31.10
N GLU A 413 16.40 -3.43 -30.05
CA GLU A 413 17.79 -2.97 -30.16
C GLU A 413 18.43 -2.62 -28.80
N THR A 414 19.62 -3.21 -28.62
CA THR A 414 20.83 -2.69 -27.95
C THR A 414 20.71 -1.90 -26.65
N GLY A 415 20.85 -2.63 -25.54
CA GLY A 415 21.32 -2.12 -24.25
C GLY A 415 22.13 -3.21 -23.56
N ASN A 416 23.43 -2.99 -23.39
CA ASN A 416 24.38 -3.96 -22.84
C ASN A 416 24.15 -4.12 -21.32
N GLY A 417 23.53 -5.22 -20.92
CA GLY A 417 23.22 -5.56 -19.53
C GLY A 417 22.42 -6.86 -19.46
N ALA A 418 23.03 -7.96 -19.93
CA ALA A 418 22.37 -9.25 -20.02
C ALA A 418 22.10 -9.85 -18.63
N ALA A 419 20.92 -9.59 -18.08
CA ALA A 419 20.25 -10.58 -17.25
C ALA A 419 19.79 -11.71 -18.19
N THR A 420 20.54 -12.80 -18.24
CA THR A 420 20.13 -14.01 -18.99
C THR A 420 18.93 -14.62 -18.29
N SER A 421 17.72 -14.33 -18.77
CA SER A 421 16.51 -15.02 -18.33
C SER A 421 16.63 -16.50 -18.68
N THR A 422 16.41 -17.37 -17.70
CA THR A 422 16.37 -18.82 -17.92
C THR A 422 15.11 -19.18 -18.70
N PHE A 423 15.24 -19.98 -19.76
CA PHE A 423 14.12 -20.47 -20.55
C PHE A 423 14.22 -21.98 -20.78
N VAL A 424 13.05 -22.62 -20.86
CA VAL A 424 12.88 -24.01 -21.27
C VAL A 424 11.59 -24.11 -22.08
N ASN A 425 11.67 -24.53 -23.33
CA ASN A 425 10.54 -24.60 -24.26
C ASN A 425 10.45 -25.98 -24.92
N LEU A 426 9.22 -26.45 -25.16
CA LEU A 426 8.95 -27.67 -25.92
C LEU A 426 8.14 -27.31 -27.17
N PHE A 427 8.59 -27.74 -28.35
CA PHE A 427 7.84 -27.58 -29.59
C PHE A 427 8.10 -28.73 -30.57
N PRO A 428 7.11 -29.12 -31.39
CA PRO A 428 5.72 -28.68 -31.31
C PRO A 428 5.01 -29.28 -30.08
N ASN A 429 4.01 -28.56 -29.57
CA ASN A 429 3.08 -29.04 -28.55
C ASN A 429 1.70 -28.43 -28.86
N PRO A 430 0.70 -29.19 -29.34
CA PRO A 430 0.65 -30.66 -29.44
C PRO A 430 1.66 -31.29 -30.40
N THR A 431 1.95 -32.59 -30.24
CA THR A 431 2.83 -33.38 -31.12
C THR A 431 2.28 -34.78 -31.41
N SER A 432 2.58 -35.35 -32.57
CA SER A 432 2.24 -36.72 -32.95
C SER A 432 3.36 -37.72 -32.66
N ASP A 433 4.61 -37.39 -33.03
CA ASP A 433 5.71 -38.36 -33.10
C ASP A 433 6.92 -38.00 -32.25
N GLN A 434 7.24 -36.70 -32.14
CA GLN A 434 8.39 -36.20 -31.39
C GLN A 434 8.23 -34.71 -31.04
N PHE A 435 8.84 -34.28 -29.95
CA PHE A 435 9.00 -32.85 -29.64
C PHE A 435 10.46 -32.52 -29.36
N THR A 436 10.80 -31.26 -29.57
CA THR A 436 12.11 -30.69 -29.30
C THR A 436 12.05 -29.89 -28.00
N LEU A 437 12.96 -30.20 -27.08
CA LEU A 437 13.20 -29.44 -25.86
C LEU A 437 14.37 -28.49 -26.09
N THR A 438 14.15 -27.17 -25.96
CA THR A 438 15.21 -26.16 -26.02
C THR A 438 15.36 -25.43 -24.69
N HIS A 439 16.58 -25.20 -24.22
CA HIS A 439 16.85 -24.48 -22.98
C HIS A 439 18.20 -23.74 -22.98
N ASN A 440 18.35 -22.77 -22.06
CA ASN A 440 19.64 -22.15 -21.73
C ASN A 440 20.13 -22.46 -20.31
N LEU A 441 19.59 -23.51 -19.68
CA LEU A 441 20.06 -23.97 -18.38
C LEU A 441 21.54 -24.37 -18.45
N VAL A 442 22.33 -23.86 -17.52
CA VAL A 442 23.75 -24.22 -17.34
C VAL A 442 23.82 -25.30 -16.28
N ALA A 443 24.32 -26.47 -16.66
CA ALA A 443 24.63 -27.55 -15.73
C ALA A 443 25.90 -27.21 -14.94
N GLU A 444 25.78 -26.40 -13.88
CA GLU A 444 26.88 -26.16 -12.93
C GLU A 444 27.15 -27.43 -12.10
N ASN A 445 27.79 -28.43 -12.74
CA ASN A 445 28.21 -29.72 -12.18
C ASN A 445 27.10 -30.69 -11.74
N GLY A 446 25.89 -30.61 -12.29
CA GLY A 446 24.83 -31.60 -12.04
C GLY A 446 23.95 -31.90 -13.26
N GLU A 447 23.05 -32.89 -13.14
CA GLU A 447 22.27 -33.40 -14.27
C GLU A 447 20.94 -32.66 -14.42
N ILE A 448 20.61 -32.29 -15.67
CA ILE A 448 19.27 -31.83 -16.04
C ILE A 448 18.49 -33.06 -16.53
N THR A 449 17.31 -33.27 -15.97
CA THR A 449 16.47 -34.43 -16.26
C THR A 449 15.07 -33.99 -16.65
N LEU A 450 14.58 -34.47 -17.79
CA LEU A 450 13.17 -34.44 -18.16
C LEU A 450 12.47 -35.68 -17.59
N THR A 451 11.34 -35.48 -16.93
CA THR A 451 10.41 -36.55 -16.54
C THR A 451 9.01 -36.26 -17.08
N ILE A 452 8.36 -37.25 -17.71
CA ILE A 452 6.97 -37.17 -18.19
C ILE A 452 6.07 -38.04 -17.31
N TYR A 453 4.90 -37.53 -16.97
CA TYR A 453 3.91 -38.13 -16.08
C TYR A 453 2.55 -38.25 -16.77
N ASP A 454 1.79 -39.29 -16.44
CA ASP A 454 0.37 -39.35 -16.77
C ASP A 454 -0.49 -38.48 -15.83
N LEU A 455 -1.80 -38.42 -16.10
CA LEU A 455 -2.78 -37.70 -15.27
C LEU A 455 -2.89 -38.22 -13.82
N MET A 456 -2.40 -39.43 -13.55
CA MET A 456 -2.37 -40.03 -12.22
C MET A 456 -1.02 -39.79 -11.50
N GLY A 457 -0.10 -39.03 -12.10
CA GLY A 457 1.22 -38.72 -11.55
C GLY A 457 2.23 -39.88 -11.69
N ARG A 458 1.95 -40.91 -12.49
CA ARG A 458 2.89 -42.01 -12.73
C ARG A 458 3.95 -41.58 -13.75
N LYS A 459 5.23 -41.77 -13.42
CA LYS A 459 6.37 -41.49 -14.31
C LYS A 459 6.38 -42.46 -15.49
N LEU A 460 6.39 -41.93 -16.70
CA LEU A 460 6.38 -42.70 -17.95
C LEU A 460 7.71 -42.67 -18.69
N ILE A 461 8.35 -41.50 -18.75
CA ILE A 461 9.64 -41.29 -19.41
C ILE A 461 10.52 -40.47 -18.48
N THR A 462 11.78 -40.87 -18.34
CA THR A 462 12.83 -40.08 -17.69
C THR A 462 14.04 -40.05 -18.61
N LYS A 463 14.51 -38.86 -18.99
CA LYS A 463 15.68 -38.69 -19.85
C LYS A 463 16.62 -37.59 -19.34
N PRO A 464 17.95 -37.82 -19.32
CA PRO A 464 18.90 -36.74 -19.13
C PRO A 464 18.89 -35.80 -20.34
N VAL A 465 19.09 -34.51 -20.10
CA VAL A 465 19.11 -33.44 -21.11
C VAL A 465 20.46 -32.74 -20.99
N ASN A 466 21.37 -33.08 -21.89
CA ASN A 466 22.75 -32.58 -21.84
C ASN A 466 22.99 -31.44 -22.82
N ASP A 467 22.22 -31.42 -23.90
CA ASP A 467 22.35 -30.45 -24.99
C ASP A 467 21.24 -29.40 -24.90
N ALA A 468 21.59 -28.15 -25.25
CA ALA A 468 20.66 -27.02 -25.28
C ALA A 468 19.42 -27.26 -26.16
N GLU A 469 19.50 -28.22 -27.09
CA GLU A 469 18.40 -28.71 -27.90
C GLU A 469 18.40 -30.24 -27.91
N THR A 470 17.31 -30.87 -27.45
CA THR A 470 17.17 -32.33 -27.38
C THR A 470 15.84 -32.77 -28.00
N ILE A 471 15.89 -33.71 -28.95
CA ILE A 471 14.70 -34.29 -29.60
C ILE A 471 14.24 -35.55 -28.86
N ILE A 472 12.94 -35.64 -28.60
CA ILE A 472 12.34 -36.70 -27.79
C ILE A 472 11.15 -37.30 -28.53
N SER A 473 11.28 -38.58 -28.86
CA SER A 473 10.21 -39.38 -29.46
C SER A 473 9.09 -39.69 -28.46
N THR A 474 7.85 -39.56 -28.93
CA THR A 474 6.61 -39.81 -28.17
C THR A 474 5.92 -41.11 -28.59
N THR A 475 6.56 -41.95 -29.41
CA THR A 475 5.95 -43.17 -29.99
C THR A 475 5.52 -44.21 -28.96
N THR A 476 6.01 -44.12 -27.73
CA THR A 476 5.62 -45.01 -26.61
C THR A 476 4.46 -44.46 -25.78
N LEU A 477 4.03 -43.21 -26.03
CA LEU A 477 2.91 -42.55 -25.38
C LEU A 477 1.66 -42.71 -26.25
N LYS A 478 0.49 -42.79 -25.63
CA LYS A 478 -0.79 -42.83 -26.35
C LYS A 478 -1.27 -41.39 -26.55
N ALA A 479 -2.14 -41.16 -27.52
CA ALA A 479 -2.85 -39.89 -27.66
C ALA A 479 -3.51 -39.49 -26.33
N GLY A 480 -3.28 -38.25 -25.88
CA GLY A 480 -3.74 -37.78 -24.58
C GLY A 480 -2.90 -36.65 -23.98
N VAL A 481 -3.30 -36.22 -22.78
CA VAL A 481 -2.65 -35.15 -22.02
C VAL A 481 -1.70 -35.73 -20.98
N TYR A 482 -0.47 -35.23 -20.98
CA TYR A 482 0.59 -35.57 -20.04
C TYR A 482 1.10 -34.31 -19.35
N PHE A 483 1.83 -34.50 -18.27
CA PHE A 483 2.62 -33.44 -17.64
C PHE A 483 4.09 -33.77 -17.80
N TYR A 484 4.93 -32.76 -18.02
CA TYR A 484 6.37 -32.94 -17.94
C TYR A 484 6.97 -32.05 -16.86
N SER A 485 8.08 -32.49 -16.28
CA SER A 485 8.89 -31.73 -15.34
C SER A 485 10.35 -31.78 -15.76
N ILE A 486 11.01 -30.63 -15.73
CA ILE A 486 12.45 -30.50 -15.92
C ILE A 486 13.06 -30.24 -14.56
N THR A 487 13.96 -31.11 -14.12
CA THR A 487 14.65 -30.97 -12.84
C THR A 487 16.14 -30.85 -13.03
N GLN A 488 16.78 -30.06 -12.18
CA GLN A 488 18.23 -29.92 -12.14
C GLN A 488 18.76 -30.33 -10.76
N SER A 489 19.76 -31.19 -10.74
CA SER A 489 20.53 -31.49 -9.52
C SER A 489 21.70 -30.51 -9.41
N ALA A 490 22.00 -30.00 -8.22
CA ALA A 490 23.18 -29.17 -7.95
C ALA A 490 24.10 -29.92 -6.97
N SER A 491 25.42 -29.96 -7.24
CA SER A 491 26.37 -30.59 -6.33
C SER A 491 26.35 -29.84 -4.99
N GLY A 492 26.11 -30.55 -3.88
CA GLY A 492 26.07 -29.98 -2.53
C GLY A 492 24.69 -29.61 -1.99
N ARG A 493 23.61 -29.81 -2.75
CA ARG A 493 22.22 -29.76 -2.26
C ARG A 493 21.61 -31.16 -2.21
N THR A 494 20.98 -31.53 -1.10
CA THR A 494 20.16 -32.75 -1.00
C THR A 494 18.80 -32.49 -1.64
N GLY A 495 18.67 -32.70 -2.96
CA GLY A 495 17.39 -32.67 -3.66
C GLY A 495 17.46 -32.15 -5.11
N ASN A 496 16.54 -32.61 -5.96
CA ASN A 496 16.40 -32.12 -7.34
C ASN A 496 15.50 -30.87 -7.33
N GLN A 497 15.98 -29.76 -7.89
CA GLN A 497 15.18 -28.55 -8.07
C GLN A 497 14.31 -28.70 -9.31
N ILE A 498 13.00 -28.45 -9.19
CA ILE A 498 12.10 -28.37 -10.35
C ILE A 498 12.28 -27.00 -11.01
N VAL A 499 12.69 -26.99 -12.28
CA VAL A 499 12.94 -25.79 -13.09
C VAL A 499 11.70 -25.37 -13.87
N LYS A 500 10.96 -26.34 -14.42
CA LYS A 500 9.72 -26.10 -15.14
C LYS A 500 8.82 -27.32 -15.04
N THR A 501 7.51 -27.09 -14.93
CA THR A 501 6.48 -28.12 -15.10
C THR A 501 5.40 -27.56 -16.01
N ASP A 502 4.97 -28.32 -17.00
CA ASP A 502 3.92 -27.89 -17.93
C ASP A 502 3.22 -29.10 -18.59
N LYS A 503 2.21 -28.83 -19.41
CA LYS A 503 1.44 -29.83 -20.14
C LYS A 503 2.12 -30.23 -21.45
N LEU A 504 2.05 -31.50 -21.79
CA LEU A 504 2.42 -32.07 -23.08
C LEU A 504 1.19 -32.75 -23.68
N MET A 505 0.79 -32.37 -24.89
CA MET A 505 -0.33 -32.97 -25.60
C MET A 505 0.18 -33.86 -26.73
N ILE A 506 -0.23 -35.12 -26.72
CA ILE A 506 0.05 -36.10 -27.78
C ILE A 506 -1.22 -36.31 -28.60
N GLU A 507 -1.13 -36.16 -29.91
CA GLU A 507 -2.25 -36.36 -30.86
C GLU A 507 -2.45 -37.82 -31.29
#